data_AF-A0A0F9CHD1-F1
#
_entry.id   AF-A0A0F9CHD1-F1
#
_cell.length_a   1.000
_cell.length_b   1.000
_cell.length_c   1.000
_cell.angle_alpha   90.00
_cell.angle_beta   90.00
_cell.angle_gamma   90.00
#
_symmetry.space_group_name_H-M   'P 1'
#
loop_
_entity.id
_entity.type
_entity.pdbx_description
1 polymer ?
#
loop_
_entity_poly.entity_id
_entity_poly.type
_entity_poly.pdbx_seq_one_letter_code
_entity_poly.pdbx_strand_id
1 'polypeptide(L)'
;EHERSSGFPPGHPPMKGFLGVPILIRGDAYGNLYLAEKEGGNFDAADEEAAVVLAGWAAIAIENARLYKDVETRKNELEGAVGDLEATTAIASRWVRVRPEGACISSAYRRMEARMARGRRL
;
A
#
# COMPACT_ATOMS: atom_id res chain seq x y z
N GLU A 1 -28.95 17.98 -17.56
CA GLU A 1 -28.91 16.52 -17.39
C GLU A 1 -27.48 16.03 -17.68
N HIS A 2 -26.94 15.12 -16.86
CA HIS A 2 -25.62 14.52 -17.08
C HIS A 2 -25.79 13.07 -17.54
N GLU A 3 -25.06 12.64 -18.58
CA GLU A 3 -25.13 11.29 -19.18
C GLU A 3 -24.92 10.12 -18.20
N ARG A 4 -24.29 10.37 -17.05
CA ARG A 4 -24.05 9.35 -16.00
C ARG A 4 -25.15 9.29 -14.94
N SER A 5 -26.18 10.12 -15.05
CA SER A 5 -27.31 10.06 -14.12
C SER A 5 -28.22 8.88 -14.48
N SER A 6 -28.33 7.91 -13.58
CA SER A 6 -29.24 6.77 -13.74
C SER A 6 -30.71 7.10 -13.44
N GLY A 7 -31.04 8.38 -13.25
CA GLY A 7 -32.37 8.82 -12.82
C GLY A 7 -32.72 8.37 -11.40
N PHE A 8 -33.99 8.54 -11.02
CA PHE A 8 -34.50 8.07 -9.73
C PHE A 8 -35.10 6.67 -9.85
N PRO A 9 -34.89 5.79 -8.86
CA PRO A 9 -35.56 4.50 -8.83
C PRO A 9 -37.10 4.67 -8.70
N PRO A 10 -37.89 3.65 -9.11
CA PRO A 10 -39.34 3.70 -8.97
C PRO A 10 -39.77 3.96 -7.53
N GLY A 11 -40.69 4.89 -7.33
CA GLY A 11 -41.21 5.25 -5.99
C GLY A 11 -40.35 6.28 -5.23
N HIS A 12 -39.31 6.84 -5.85
CA HIS A 12 -38.57 7.93 -5.22
C HIS A 12 -39.47 9.17 -5.03
N PRO A 13 -39.50 9.76 -3.82
CA PRO A 13 -40.26 10.98 -3.56
C PRO A 13 -39.81 12.15 -4.46
N PRO A 14 -40.70 13.09 -4.81
CA PRO A 14 -40.31 14.26 -5.58
C PRO A 14 -39.32 15.12 -4.78
N MET A 15 -38.19 15.47 -5.41
CA MET A 15 -37.25 16.45 -4.86
C MET A 15 -37.67 17.86 -5.26
N LYS A 16 -37.65 18.78 -4.30
CA LYS A 16 -38.05 20.19 -4.43
C LYS A 16 -36.85 21.12 -4.59
N GLY A 17 -35.71 20.76 -4.03
CA GLY A 17 -34.47 21.54 -4.12
C GLY A 17 -33.26 20.64 -4.32
N PHE A 18 -32.36 21.04 -5.21
CA PHE A 18 -31.17 20.26 -5.56
C PHE A 18 -29.99 21.18 -5.88
N LEU A 19 -28.84 20.90 -5.28
CA LEU A 19 -27.56 21.55 -5.54
C LEU A 19 -26.51 20.46 -5.78
N GLY A 20 -25.83 20.53 -6.91
CA GLY A 20 -24.77 19.59 -7.27
C GLY A 20 -23.50 20.34 -7.60
N VAL A 21 -22.39 19.96 -6.98
CA VAL A 21 -21.06 20.51 -7.27
C VAL A 21 -20.07 19.37 -7.56
N PRO A 22 -19.15 19.54 -8.53
CA PRO A 22 -18.18 18.51 -8.85
C PRO A 22 -17.07 18.45 -7.80
N ILE A 23 -16.66 17.23 -7.46
CA ILE A 23 -15.43 16.95 -6.72
C ILE A 23 -14.31 16.79 -7.74
N LEU A 24 -13.44 17.79 -7.83
CA LEU A 24 -12.34 17.83 -8.80
C LEU A 24 -11.03 17.39 -8.16
N ILE A 25 -10.35 16.42 -8.78
CA ILE A 25 -8.99 16.04 -8.42
C ILE A 25 -8.10 16.36 -9.62
N ARG A 26 -7.13 17.26 -9.45
CA ARG A 26 -6.21 17.71 -10.53
C ARG A 26 -6.90 18.22 -11.79
N GLY A 27 -8.08 18.82 -11.64
CA GLY A 27 -8.89 19.35 -12.74
C GLY A 27 -9.88 18.35 -13.35
N ASP A 28 -9.79 17.07 -12.98
CA ASP A 28 -10.70 16.03 -13.47
C ASP A 28 -11.84 15.79 -12.48
N ALA A 29 -13.07 15.66 -13.00
CA ALA A 29 -14.25 15.32 -12.21
C ALA A 29 -14.15 13.88 -11.71
N TYR A 30 -13.84 13.73 -10.43
CA TYR A 30 -13.76 12.43 -9.75
C TYR A 30 -15.13 11.93 -9.32
N GLY A 31 -16.01 12.86 -8.92
CA GLY A 31 -17.38 12.58 -8.51
C GLY A 31 -18.17 13.87 -8.33
N ASN A 32 -19.37 13.77 -7.78
CA ASN A 32 -20.23 14.92 -7.50
C ASN A 32 -20.71 14.87 -6.05
N LEU A 33 -20.75 16.02 -5.40
CA LEU A 33 -21.41 16.23 -4.11
C LEU A 33 -22.82 16.76 -4.40
N TYR A 34 -23.83 16.06 -3.88
CA TYR A 34 -25.22 16.43 -4.05
C TYR A 34 -25.86 16.77 -2.71
N LEU A 35 -26.57 17.89 -2.68
CA LEU A 35 -27.38 18.36 -1.57
C LEU A 35 -28.83 18.47 -2.07
N ALA A 36 -29.77 18.01 -1.27
CA ALA A 36 -31.19 18.04 -1.60
C ALA A 36 -32.01 18.46 -0.39
N GLU A 37 -33.22 18.95 -0.65
CA GLU A 37 -34.21 19.30 0.39
C GLU A 37 -33.65 20.22 1.49
N LYS A 38 -33.12 21.39 1.10
CA LYS A 38 -32.67 22.40 2.07
C LYS A 38 -33.84 22.81 3.00
N GLU A 39 -33.62 22.70 4.31
CA GLU A 39 -34.56 23.23 5.29
C GLU A 39 -34.57 24.76 5.21
N GLY A 40 -35.77 25.34 5.16
CA GLY A 40 -35.93 26.80 5.17
C GLY A 40 -35.88 27.49 3.80
N GLY A 41 -35.83 26.77 2.68
CA GLY A 41 -36.03 27.36 1.35
C GLY A 41 -35.23 26.71 0.23
N ASN A 42 -35.00 27.46 -0.84
CA ASN A 42 -34.17 27.05 -1.97
C ASN A 42 -32.68 27.29 -1.67
N PHE A 43 -31.82 26.58 -2.41
CA PHE A 43 -30.39 26.88 -2.39
C PHE A 43 -30.12 28.28 -2.97
N ASP A 44 -29.20 29.00 -2.35
CA ASP A 44 -28.71 30.30 -2.76
C ASP A 44 -27.20 30.25 -3.11
N ALA A 45 -26.64 31.40 -3.51
CA ALA A 45 -25.24 31.48 -3.91
C ALA A 45 -24.26 31.18 -2.77
N ALA A 46 -24.63 31.46 -1.52
CA ALA A 46 -23.79 31.17 -0.36
C ALA A 46 -23.76 29.66 -0.09
N ASP A 47 -24.86 28.95 -0.32
CA ASP A 47 -24.88 27.49 -0.24
C ASP A 47 -23.98 26.85 -1.32
N GLU A 48 -24.03 27.39 -2.55
CA GLU A 48 -23.18 26.92 -3.65
C GLU A 48 -21.70 27.14 -3.32
N GLU A 49 -21.33 28.33 -2.83
CA GLU A 49 -19.95 28.63 -2.44
C GLU A 49 -19.46 27.68 -1.33
N ALA A 50 -20.28 27.45 -0.30
CA ALA A 50 -19.97 26.51 0.77
C ALA A 50 -19.82 25.07 0.24
N ALA A 51 -20.70 24.64 -0.67
CA ALA A 51 -20.64 23.32 -1.29
C ALA A 51 -19.36 23.16 -2.13
N VAL A 52 -18.94 24.19 -2.87
CA VAL A 52 -17.68 24.18 -3.64
C VAL A 52 -16.47 24.03 -2.71
N VAL A 53 -16.43 24.76 -1.60
CA VAL A 53 -15.36 24.62 -0.60
C VAL A 53 -15.34 23.20 -0.02
N LEU A 54 -16.50 22.66 0.34
CA LEU A 54 -16.61 21.30 0.88
C LEU A 54 -16.18 20.24 -0.14
N ALA A 55 -16.55 20.40 -1.42
CA ALA A 55 -16.10 19.54 -2.50
C ALA A 55 -14.57 19.59 -2.68
N GLY A 56 -13.96 20.77 -2.51
CA GLY A 56 -12.51 20.93 -2.47
C GLY A 56 -11.84 20.15 -1.33
N TRP A 57 -12.41 20.19 -0.12
CA TRP A 57 -11.90 19.40 1.00
C TRP A 57 -12.08 17.90 0.79
N ALA A 58 -13.21 17.48 0.21
CA ALA A 58 -13.45 16.10 -0.15
C ALA A 58 -12.40 15.60 -1.18
N ALA A 59 -12.08 16.41 -2.18
CA ALA A 59 -11.03 16.09 -3.16
C ALA A 59 -9.67 15.83 -2.50
N ILE A 60 -9.26 16.71 -1.57
CA ILE A 60 -8.00 16.56 -0.82
C ILE A 60 -8.03 15.27 0.01
N ALA A 61 -9.12 15.01 0.72
CA ALA A 61 -9.25 13.81 1.55
C ALA A 61 -9.19 12.53 0.72
N ILE A 62 -9.85 12.50 -0.43
CA ILE A 62 -9.83 11.37 -1.36
C ILE A 62 -8.43 11.14 -1.91
N GLU A 63 -7.73 12.21 -2.34
CA GLU A 63 -6.37 12.10 -2.85
C GLU A 63 -5.41 11.58 -1.77
N ASN A 64 -5.53 12.07 -0.54
CA ASN A 64 -4.74 11.60 0.60
C ASN A 64 -5.00 10.12 0.93
N ALA A 65 -6.26 9.69 0.94
CA ALA A 65 -6.61 8.29 1.20
C ALA A 65 -6.02 7.36 0.14
N ARG A 66 -6.02 7.79 -1.13
CA ARG A 66 -5.40 7.04 -2.23
C ARG A 66 -3.89 6.97 -2.09
N LEU A 67 -3.23 8.10 -1.85
CA LEU A 67 -1.78 8.15 -1.65
C LEU A 67 -1.34 7.28 -0.48
N TYR A 68 -2.10 7.31 0.63
CA TYR A 68 -1.84 6.47 1.78
C TYR A 68 -1.93 4.98 1.44
N LYS A 69 -2.98 4.57 0.73
CA LYS A 69 -3.18 3.18 0.28
C LYS A 69 -2.06 2.71 -0.64
N ASP A 70 -1.59 3.57 -1.54
CA ASP A 70 -0.49 3.27 -2.45
C ASP A 70 0.83 3.06 -1.68
N VAL A 71 1.10 3.91 -0.68
CA VAL A 71 2.26 3.77 0.21
C VAL A 71 2.19 2.48 1.03
N GLU A 72 1.02 2.17 1.60
CA GLU A 72 0.81 0.95 2.40
C GLU A 72 1.00 -0.31 1.56
N THR A 73 0.50 -0.32 0.32
CA THR A 73 0.68 -1.44 -0.60
C THR A 73 2.15 -1.66 -0.91
N ARG A 74 2.89 -0.61 -1.27
CA ARG A 74 4.34 -0.68 -1.55
C ARG A 74 5.14 -1.12 -0.33
N LYS A 75 4.76 -0.66 0.86
CA LYS A 75 5.38 -1.09 2.12
C LYS A 75 5.21 -2.60 2.28
N ASN A 76 4.00 -3.12 2.14
CA ASN A 76 3.72 -4.55 2.30
C ASN A 76 4.46 -5.40 1.25
N GLU A 77 4.58 -4.92 0.01
CA GLU A 77 5.37 -5.57 -1.03
C GLU A 77 6.86 -5.67 -0.65
N LEU A 78 7.44 -4.58 -0.15
CA LEU A 78 8.83 -4.55 0.32
C LEU A 78 9.05 -5.46 1.52
N GLU A 79 8.14 -5.43 2.50
CA GLU A 79 8.22 -6.29 3.69
C GLU A 79 8.15 -7.78 3.30
N GLY A 80 7.30 -8.14 2.33
CA GLY A 80 7.24 -9.49 1.78
C GLY A 80 8.56 -9.91 1.13
N ALA A 81 9.12 -9.06 0.26
CA ALA A 81 10.38 -9.36 -0.43
C ALA A 81 11.58 -9.50 0.54
N VAL A 82 11.62 -8.70 1.60
CA VAL A 82 12.63 -8.83 2.67
C VAL A 82 12.44 -10.16 3.40
N GLY A 83 11.21 -10.52 3.75
CA GLY A 83 10.91 -11.80 4.40
C GLY A 83 11.34 -13.02 3.57
N ASP A 84 11.15 -12.99 2.25
CA ASP A 84 11.58 -14.06 1.34
C ASP A 84 13.11 -14.26 1.33
N LEU A 85 13.87 -13.15 1.34
CA LEU A 85 15.34 -13.17 1.40
C LEU A 85 15.84 -13.69 2.75
N GLU A 86 15.20 -13.29 3.85
CA GLU A 86 15.52 -13.78 5.19
C GLU A 86 15.26 -15.28 5.31
N ALA A 87 14.13 -15.78 4.78
CA ALA A 87 13.82 -17.21 4.76
C ALA A 87 14.88 -18.01 3.98
N THR A 88 15.29 -17.50 2.82
CA THR A 88 16.36 -18.12 2.01
C THR A 88 17.68 -18.16 2.75
N THR A 89 18.05 -17.05 3.42
CA THR A 89 19.27 -16.95 4.23
C THR A 89 19.22 -17.87 5.45
N ALA A 90 18.07 -17.99 6.12
CA ALA A 90 17.86 -18.88 7.26
C ALA A 90 18.04 -20.36 6.85
N ILE A 91 17.51 -20.75 5.69
CA ILE A 91 17.73 -22.09 5.13
C ILE A 91 19.22 -22.29 4.82
N ALA A 92 19.85 -21.38 4.08
CA ALA A 92 21.26 -21.50 3.69
C ALA A 92 22.21 -21.56 4.90
N SER A 93 22.03 -20.68 5.88
CA SER A 93 22.85 -20.63 7.09
C SER A 93 22.67 -21.87 7.97
N ARG A 94 21.48 -22.47 7.99
CA ARG A 94 21.25 -23.77 8.64
C ARG A 94 22.06 -24.88 7.98
N TRP A 95 22.14 -24.94 6.65
CA TRP A 95 22.97 -25.93 5.95
C TRP A 95 24.46 -25.81 6.28
N VAL A 96 24.98 -24.58 6.37
CA VAL A 96 26.38 -24.33 6.75
C VAL A 96 26.69 -24.83 8.16
N ARG A 97 25.73 -24.72 9.10
CA ARG A 97 25.91 -25.18 10.48
C ARG A 97 25.83 -26.70 10.64
N VAL A 98 25.19 -27.41 9.70
CA VAL A 98 24.85 -28.84 9.84
C VAL A 98 25.70 -29.76 8.95
N ARG A 99 26.52 -29.27 8.00
CA ARG A 99 27.49 -30.10 7.24
C ARG A 99 28.73 -30.42 8.11
N PRO A 100 28.95 -31.67 8.57
CA PRO A 100 30.11 -32.05 9.39
C PRO A 100 31.34 -32.49 8.55
N GLU A 101 31.32 -32.31 7.23
CA GLU A 101 32.35 -32.85 6.33
C GLU A 101 33.71 -32.13 6.40
N GLY A 102 33.79 -31.02 7.14
CA GLY A 102 35.07 -30.36 7.47
C GLY A 102 35.87 -31.02 8.60
N ALA A 103 35.26 -31.90 9.40
CA ALA A 103 35.94 -32.52 10.53
C ALA A 103 37.02 -33.53 10.10
N CYS A 104 36.81 -34.23 8.97
CA CYS A 104 37.73 -35.28 8.53
C CYS A 104 39.05 -34.72 7.99
N ILE A 105 39.00 -33.59 7.26
CA ILE A 105 40.16 -32.99 6.58
C ILE A 105 41.17 -32.42 7.58
N SER A 106 40.71 -31.82 8.69
CA SER A 106 41.62 -31.26 9.72
C SER A 106 42.40 -32.32 10.50
N SER A 107 41.85 -33.53 10.64
CA SER A 107 42.49 -34.63 11.37
C SER A 107 43.54 -35.35 10.52
N ALA A 108 43.34 -35.38 9.21
CA ALA A 108 44.30 -35.91 8.24
C ALA A 108 45.50 -34.97 8.09
N TYR A 109 45.26 -33.65 8.00
CA TYR A 109 46.32 -32.66 7.87
C TYR A 109 47.21 -32.58 9.13
N ARG A 110 46.62 -32.56 10.34
CA ARG A 110 47.38 -32.59 11.60
C ARG A 110 48.23 -33.85 11.77
N ARG A 111 47.75 -35.02 11.31
CA ARG A 111 48.52 -36.26 11.34
C ARG A 111 49.67 -36.26 10.33
N MET A 112 49.47 -35.64 9.16
CA MET A 112 50.52 -35.50 8.16
C MET A 112 51.63 -34.56 8.63
N GLU A 113 51.30 -33.39 9.20
CA GLU A 113 52.27 -32.46 9.77
C GLU A 113 53.05 -33.08 10.94
N ALA A 114 52.37 -33.78 11.85
CA ALA A 114 53.02 -34.48 12.96
C ALA A 114 53.93 -35.64 12.51
N ARG A 115 53.73 -36.19 11.31
CA ARG A 115 54.59 -37.22 10.71
C ARG A 115 55.80 -36.60 10.01
N MET A 116 55.61 -35.46 9.34
CA MET A 116 56.71 -34.69 8.73
C MET A 116 57.63 -34.00 9.76
N ALA A 117 57.10 -33.58 10.91
CA ALA A 117 57.90 -33.00 12.00
C ALA A 117 58.82 -34.05 12.67
N ARG A 118 58.44 -35.33 12.66
CA ARG A 118 59.24 -36.43 13.21
C ARG A 118 60.29 -36.97 12.24
N GLY A 119 60.10 -36.79 10.93
CA GLY A 119 61.07 -37.21 9.90
C GLY A 119 62.26 -36.27 9.69
N ARG A 120 62.31 -35.12 10.38
CA ARG A 120 63.38 -34.10 10.27
C ARG A 120 64.40 -34.14 11.42
N ARG A 121 64.42 -35.25 12.19
CA ARG A 121 65.39 -35.54 13.27
C ARG A 121 66.10 -36.88 13.07
N LEU A 122 66.46 -37.18 11.83
CA LEU A 122 67.47 -38.19 11.48
C LEU A 122 68.40 -37.57 10.44
#